data_AF-A0A5N8VDP7-F1
#
_entry.id   AF-A0A5N8VDP7-F1
#
_cell.length_a   1.000
_cell.length_b   1.000
_cell.length_c   1.000
_cell.angle_alpha   90.00
_cell.angle_beta   90.00
_cell.angle_gamma   90.00
#
_symmetry.space_group_name_H-M   'P 1'
#
loop_
_entity.id
_entity.type
_entity.pdbx_description
1 polymer ?
#
loop_
_entity_poly.entity_id
_entity_poly.type
_entity_poly.pdbx_seq_one_letter_code
_entity_poly.pdbx_strand_id
1 'polypeptide(L)'
;MRCALFVQVKPVVRPRPCLPYNIWRIDNRLRLAATPPELRHPVSEYFRRNFSITTSGHFCTPSLLAAIALLGDDRVMFSVDYPFEDMAQAAIWFDGLDLPDGQWRSIAHDNAVVLLGLRDLLPAIPAGRGAASGLSSR
;
A
#
# COMPACT_ATOMS: atom_id res chain seq x y z
N MET A 1 -17.35 -4.61 -6.54
CA MET A 1 -16.64 -3.44 -7.09
C MET A 1 -16.85 -2.20 -6.19
N ARG A 2 -16.17 -2.12 -5.04
CA ARG A 2 -16.09 -0.89 -4.23
C ARG A 2 -14.71 -0.79 -3.59
N CYS A 3 -13.67 -0.87 -4.41
CA CYS A 3 -12.35 -0.35 -4.03
C CYS A 3 -12.36 1.12 -4.40
N ALA A 4 -12.12 2.01 -3.43
CA ALA A 4 -11.97 3.42 -3.68
C ALA A 4 -10.70 3.61 -4.51
N LEU A 5 -10.87 3.85 -5.81
CA LEU A 5 -9.79 4.18 -6.74
C LEU A 5 -9.23 5.54 -6.33
N PHE A 6 -8.08 5.54 -5.65
CA PHE A 6 -7.47 6.75 -5.15
C PHE A 6 -6.47 7.34 -6.13
N VAL A 7 -6.82 8.50 -6.69
CA VAL A 7 -5.92 9.37 -7.44
C VAL A 7 -5.21 10.30 -6.45
N GLN A 8 -3.88 10.35 -6.53
CA GLN A 8 -2.95 10.82 -5.50
C GLN A 8 -2.87 12.37 -5.41
N VAL A 9 -3.09 12.98 -4.23
CA VAL A 9 -3.06 14.46 -4.01
C VAL A 9 -2.10 14.92 -2.87
N LYS A 10 -1.15 14.09 -2.43
CA LYS A 10 -0.07 14.47 -1.47
C LYS A 10 1.28 13.94 -1.96
N PRO A 11 2.45 14.35 -1.41
CA PRO A 11 3.75 13.83 -1.84
C PRO A 11 3.94 12.38 -1.35
N VAL A 12 3.11 11.48 -1.85
CA VAL A 12 3.33 10.05 -1.85
C VAL A 12 4.39 9.86 -2.92
N VAL A 13 5.64 9.80 -2.48
CA VAL A 13 6.76 9.42 -3.33
C VAL A 13 6.43 8.03 -3.85
N ARG A 14 6.20 7.90 -5.16
CA ARG A 14 6.18 6.59 -5.84
C ARG A 14 7.55 5.97 -5.55
N PRO A 15 7.67 5.03 -4.60
CA PRO A 15 8.96 4.42 -4.39
C PRO A 15 9.23 3.64 -5.66
N ARG A 16 10.42 3.78 -6.27
CA ARG A 16 10.82 2.75 -7.22
C ARG A 16 10.68 1.40 -6.49
N PRO A 17 10.15 0.35 -7.13
CA PRO A 17 9.71 -0.88 -6.47
C PRO A 17 10.78 -1.57 -5.60
N CYS A 18 12.06 -1.21 -5.78
CA CYS A 18 13.19 -1.72 -5.01
C CYS A 18 13.50 -0.99 -3.69
N LEU A 19 12.83 0.13 -3.37
CA LEU A 19 13.18 0.91 -2.16
C LEU A 19 12.93 0.15 -0.85
N PRO A 20 11.77 -0.50 -0.64
CA PRO A 20 11.54 -1.30 0.57
C PRO A 20 12.57 -2.44 0.70
N TYR A 21 12.89 -3.10 -0.40
CA TYR A 21 13.86 -4.21 -0.44
C TYR A 21 15.28 -3.79 -0.01
N ASN A 22 15.68 -2.56 -0.33
CA ASN A 22 17.02 -2.07 -0.01
C ASN A 22 17.14 -1.45 1.40
N ILE A 23 16.07 -1.36 2.19
CA ILE A 23 16.10 -0.72 3.52
C ILE A 23 17.18 -1.34 4.41
N TRP A 24 17.26 -2.67 4.46
CA TRP A 24 18.28 -3.35 5.27
C TRP A 24 19.70 -3.03 4.78
N ARG A 25 19.90 -3.04 3.45
CA ARG A 25 21.21 -2.74 2.85
C ARG A 25 21.63 -1.30 3.14
N ILE A 26 20.70 -0.35 3.06
CA ILE A 26 20.96 1.06 3.35
C ILE A 26 21.35 1.23 4.82
N ASP A 27 20.61 0.62 5.75
CA ASP A 27 20.94 0.68 7.18
C ASP A 27 22.32 0.08 7.48
N ASN A 28 22.61 -1.09 6.92
CA ASN A 28 23.90 -1.75 7.10
C ASN A 28 25.06 -0.94 6.49
N ARG A 29 24.87 -0.36 5.30
CA ARG A 29 25.92 0.46 4.66
C ARG A 29 26.16 1.78 5.38
N LEU A 30 25.13 2.39 5.97
CA LEU A 30 25.28 3.59 6.78
C LEU A 30 26.01 3.30 8.11
N ARG A 31 25.76 2.14 8.72
CA ARG A 31 26.51 1.69 9.92
C ARG A 31 28.00 1.46 9.64
N LEU A 32 28.32 0.98 8.43
CA LEU A 32 29.70 0.69 8.00
C LEU A 32 30.38 1.88 7.31
N ALA A 33 29.71 3.02 7.17
CA ALA A 33 30.28 4.19 6.52
C ALA A 33 31.39 4.81 7.38
N ALA A 34 32.52 5.18 6.76
CA ALA A 34 33.62 5.85 7.45
C ALA A 34 33.22 7.22 8.02
N THR A 35 32.24 7.87 7.39
CA THR A 35 31.65 9.13 7.84
C THR A 35 30.12 8.97 7.82
N PRO A 36 29.51 8.42 8.90
CA PRO A 36 28.08 8.26 8.95
C PRO A 36 27.41 9.64 9.08
N PRO A 37 26.29 9.88 8.37
CA PRO A 37 25.49 11.08 8.59
C PRO A 37 24.91 11.09 10.00
N GLU A 38 24.79 12.27 10.61
CA GLU A 38 24.12 12.44 11.91
C GLU A 38 22.61 12.25 11.77
N LEU A 39 22.17 11.00 11.90
CA LEU A 39 20.76 10.62 11.90
C LEU A 39 20.32 10.31 13.34
N ARG A 40 19.16 10.83 13.74
CA ARG A 40 18.59 10.54 15.08
C ARG A 40 18.06 9.11 15.18
N HIS A 41 17.71 8.51 14.05
CA HIS A 41 17.12 7.19 13.94
C HIS A 41 17.72 6.42 12.76
N PRO A 42 17.68 5.08 12.75
CA PRO A 42 18.02 4.30 11.56
C PRO A 42 17.13 4.69 10.38
N VAL A 43 17.64 4.59 9.16
CA VAL A 43 16.90 4.95 7.94
C VAL A 43 15.61 4.14 7.82
N SER A 44 15.63 2.89 8.27
CA SER A 44 14.42 2.04 8.32
C SER A 44 13.28 2.64 9.13
N GLU A 45 13.57 3.36 10.22
CA GLU A 45 12.56 4.01 11.06
C GLU A 45 11.97 5.24 10.37
N TYR A 46 12.80 6.02 9.68
CA TYR A 46 12.31 7.12 8.84
C TYR A 46 11.40 6.63 7.72
N PHE A 47 11.73 5.50 7.08
CA PHE A 47 10.87 4.88 6.07
C PHE A 47 9.50 4.48 6.64
N ARG A 48 9.47 3.83 7.81
CA ARG A 48 8.21 3.43 8.46
C ARG A 48 7.38 4.61 8.98
N ARG A 49 8.02 5.73 9.31
CA ARG A 49 7.33 6.91 9.87
C ARG A 49 6.84 7.89 8.82
N ASN A 50 7.63 8.13 7.77
CA ASN A 50 7.41 9.25 6.86
C ASN A 50 6.85 8.82 5.50
N PHE A 51 7.02 7.56 5.12
CA PHE A 51 6.67 7.09 3.78
C PHE A 51 5.49 6.12 3.82
N SER A 52 4.61 6.28 2.85
CA SER A 52 3.55 5.32 2.55
C SER A 52 3.73 4.87 1.10
N ILE A 53 3.43 3.61 0.83
CA ILE A 53 3.63 2.98 -0.47
C ILE A 53 2.29 2.67 -1.11
N THR A 54 2.26 2.68 -2.44
CA THR A 54 1.08 2.32 -3.23
C THR A 54 1.38 1.15 -4.15
N THR A 55 0.37 0.34 -4.46
CA THR A 55 0.48 -0.80 -5.39
C THR A 55 0.32 -0.40 -6.87
N SER A 56 0.49 0.89 -7.19
CA SER A 56 0.24 1.43 -8.53
C SER A 56 1.13 0.75 -9.58
N GLY A 57 0.52 0.03 -10.53
CA GLY A 57 1.23 -0.66 -11.62
C GLY A 57 2.14 -1.79 -11.17
N HIS A 58 1.92 -2.35 -9.97
CA HIS A 58 2.72 -3.47 -9.45
C HIS A 58 1.82 -4.52 -8.79
N PHE A 59 1.01 -5.21 -9.61
CA PHE A 59 0.07 -6.26 -9.19
C PHE A 59 0.76 -7.61 -8.93
N CYS A 60 1.76 -7.59 -8.06
CA CYS A 60 2.56 -8.77 -7.72
C CYS A 60 2.39 -9.10 -6.24
N THR A 61 1.64 -10.18 -5.96
CA THR A 61 1.34 -10.66 -4.60
C THR A 61 2.58 -10.83 -3.71
N PRO A 62 3.67 -11.49 -4.14
CA PRO A 62 4.85 -11.64 -3.27
C PRO A 62 5.54 -10.31 -2.95
N SER A 63 5.51 -9.34 -3.88
CA SER A 63 6.05 -8.00 -3.61
C SER A 63 5.20 -7.23 -2.60
N LEU A 64 3.88 -7.35 -2.69
CA LEU A 64 2.97 -6.76 -1.71
C LEU A 64 3.22 -7.33 -0.31
N LEU A 65 3.29 -8.65 -0.17
CA LEU A 65 3.54 -9.32 1.11
C LEU A 65 4.89 -8.92 1.72
N ALA A 66 5.94 -8.84 0.89
CA ALA A 66 7.24 -8.36 1.35
C ALA A 66 7.17 -6.91 1.85
N ALA A 67 6.42 -6.06 1.17
CA ALA A 67 6.28 -4.66 1.55
C ALA A 67 5.49 -4.50 2.86
N ILE A 68 4.42 -5.27 3.03
CA ILE A 68 3.66 -5.37 4.29
C ILE A 68 4.59 -5.82 5.43
N ALA A 69 5.41 -6.85 5.21
CA ALA A 69 6.34 -7.36 6.23
C ALA A 69 7.42 -6.33 6.64
N LEU A 70 7.82 -5.45 5.73
CA LEU A 70 8.89 -4.46 5.97
C LEU A 70 8.38 -3.15 6.59
N LEU A 71 7.22 -2.68 6.14
CA LEU A 71 6.67 -1.35 6.48
C LEU A 71 5.47 -1.40 7.42
N GLY A 72 4.76 -2.53 7.49
CA GLY A 72 3.47 -2.65 8.15
C GLY A 72 2.31 -2.34 7.19
N ASP A 73 1.14 -2.87 7.50
CA ASP A 73 -0.09 -2.67 6.73
C ASP A 73 -0.58 -1.22 6.75
N ASP A 74 -0.36 -0.47 7.83
CA ASP A 74 -0.73 0.96 7.98
C ASP A 74 -0.12 1.88 6.90
N ARG A 75 0.95 1.43 6.23
CA ARG A 75 1.70 2.22 5.25
C ARG A 75 1.50 1.75 3.83
N VAL A 76 0.70 0.71 3.60
CA VAL A 76 0.42 0.20 2.26
C VAL A 76 -0.99 0.62 1.85
N MET A 77 -1.11 1.17 0.65
CA MET A 77 -2.39 1.60 0.08
C MET A 77 -2.58 1.00 -1.29
N PHE A 78 -3.81 0.59 -1.59
CA PHE A 78 -4.18 0.16 -2.93
C PHE A 78 -4.33 1.37 -3.85
N SER A 79 -3.68 1.31 -5.01
CA SER A 79 -3.80 2.31 -6.07
C SER A 79 -3.63 1.65 -7.43
N VAL A 80 -4.32 2.19 -8.43
CA VAL A 80 -4.19 1.76 -9.83
C VAL A 80 -3.64 2.94 -10.63
N ASP A 81 -2.63 2.71 -11.46
CA ASP A 81 -2.00 3.75 -12.30
C ASP A 81 -2.83 3.97 -13.57
N TYR A 82 -4.10 4.34 -13.42
CA TYR A 82 -4.97 4.65 -14.56
C TYR A 82 -4.49 5.95 -15.23
N PRO A 83 -4.34 6.01 -16.58
CA PRO A 83 -4.83 5.10 -17.62
C PRO A 83 -3.81 4.08 -18.16
N PHE A 84 -2.63 3.97 -17.55
CA PHE A 84 -1.58 3.05 -18.04
C PHE A 84 -1.90 1.59 -17.75
N GLU A 85 -2.64 1.33 -16.67
CA GLU A 85 -3.01 -0.01 -16.20
C GLU A 85 -4.52 -0.20 -16.15
N ASP A 86 -5.00 -1.42 -16.39
CA ASP A 86 -6.43 -1.75 -16.36
C ASP A 86 -6.95 -1.87 -14.92
N MET A 87 -8.01 -1.10 -14.63
CA MET A 87 -8.69 -1.13 -13.34
C MET A 87 -9.34 -2.48 -13.05
N ALA A 88 -9.84 -3.18 -14.07
CA ALA A 88 -10.49 -4.47 -13.87
C ALA A 88 -9.48 -5.54 -13.43
N GLN A 89 -8.32 -5.59 -14.10
CA GLN A 89 -7.23 -6.49 -13.71
C GLN A 89 -6.75 -6.23 -12.28
N ALA A 90 -6.58 -4.96 -11.92
CA ALA A 90 -6.14 -4.57 -10.58
C ALA A 90 -7.16 -4.97 -9.49
N ALA A 91 -8.46 -4.78 -9.75
CA ALA A 91 -9.51 -5.16 -8.83
C ALA A 91 -9.61 -6.67 -8.64
N ILE A 92 -9.55 -7.45 -9.74
CA ILE A 92 -9.58 -8.92 -9.70
C ILE A 92 -8.39 -9.46 -8.90
N TRP A 93 -7.19 -8.91 -9.14
CA TRP A 93 -6.01 -9.29 -8.39
C TRP A 93 -6.16 -9.00 -6.90
N PHE A 94 -6.65 -7.80 -6.55
CA PHE A 94 -6.78 -7.38 -5.15
C PHE A 94 -7.89 -8.12 -4.40
N ASP A 95 -8.99 -8.45 -5.07
CA ASP A 95 -10.09 -9.26 -4.52
C ASP A 95 -9.66 -10.73 -4.29
N GLY A 96 -8.70 -11.24 -5.08
CA GLY A 96 -8.14 -12.59 -4.95
C GLY A 96 -7.02 -12.76 -3.92
N LEU A 97 -6.65 -11.71 -3.18
CA LEU A 97 -5.58 -11.77 -2.18
C LEU A 97 -6.02 -12.51 -0.92
N ASP A 98 -5.19 -13.46 -0.47
CA ASP A 98 -5.36 -14.17 0.80
C ASP A 98 -4.79 -13.35 1.97
N LEU A 99 -5.47 -12.24 2.30
CA LEU A 99 -5.18 -11.40 3.46
C LEU A 99 -6.32 -11.48 4.48
N PRO A 100 -6.08 -11.29 5.78
CA PRO A 100 -7.15 -11.11 6.76
C PRO A 100 -8.07 -9.93 6.41
N ASP A 101 -9.37 -10.04 6.69
CA ASP A 101 -10.37 -9.02 6.31
C ASP A 101 -10.03 -7.62 6.84
N GLY A 102 -9.52 -7.54 8.08
CA GLY A 102 -9.09 -6.27 8.68
C GLY A 102 -7.92 -5.63 7.92
N GLN A 103 -6.91 -6.44 7.58
CA GLN A 103 -5.73 -5.97 6.85
C GLN A 103 -6.07 -5.56 5.42
N TRP A 104 -6.92 -6.36 4.75
CA TRP A 104 -7.42 -6.06 3.42
C TRP A 104 -8.13 -4.70 3.41
N ARG A 105 -9.00 -4.44 4.40
CA ARG A 105 -9.74 -3.19 4.54
C ARG A 105 -8.82 -1.99 4.78
N SER A 106 -7.82 -2.13 5.65
CA SER A 106 -6.83 -1.07 5.91
C SER A 106 -6.15 -0.63 4.62
N ILE A 107 -5.67 -1.60 3.83
CA ILE A 107 -4.95 -1.36 2.57
C ILE A 107 -5.89 -0.83 1.48
N ALA A 108 -7.12 -1.34 1.42
CA ALA A 108 -8.12 -0.95 0.42
C ALA A 108 -8.61 0.49 0.59
N HIS A 109 -8.67 0.99 1.84
CA HIS A 109 -9.45 2.19 2.14
C HIS A 109 -8.98 2.98 3.35
N ASP A 110 -8.90 2.35 4.53
CA ASP A 110 -8.82 3.12 5.78
C ASP A 110 -7.50 3.93 5.86
N ASN A 111 -6.40 3.38 5.37
CA ASN A 111 -5.11 4.08 5.28
C ASN A 111 -5.19 5.33 4.38
N ALA A 112 -5.87 5.22 3.24
CA ALA A 112 -6.04 6.33 2.31
C ALA A 112 -6.92 7.43 2.90
N VAL A 113 -8.01 7.06 3.59
CA VAL A 113 -8.90 8.02 4.27
C VAL A 113 -8.16 8.80 5.35
N VAL A 114 -7.34 8.13 6.15
CA VAL A 114 -6.55 8.79 7.20
C VAL A 114 -5.49 9.72 6.59
N LEU A 115 -4.76 9.26 5.57
CA LEU A 115 -3.65 10.02 4.99
C LEU A 115 -4.14 11.26 4.20
N LEU A 116 -5.23 11.10 3.46
CA LEU A 116 -5.79 12.15 2.60
C LEU A 116 -6.83 13.02 3.32
N GLY A 117 -7.28 12.63 4.53
CA GLY A 117 -8.23 13.40 5.33
C GLY A 117 -9.65 13.33 4.79
N LEU A 118 -10.05 12.19 4.22
CA LEU A 118 -11.30 12.05 3.45
C LEU A 118 -12.44 11.46 4.28
N ARG A 119 -12.37 11.61 5.61
CA ARG A 119 -13.35 11.05 6.55
C ARG A 119 -14.77 11.56 6.30
N ASP A 120 -14.89 12.80 5.82
CA ASP A 120 -16.19 13.44 5.59
C ASP A 120 -16.76 13.14 4.20
N LEU A 121 -15.95 12.59 3.29
CA LEU A 121 -16.33 12.39 1.87
C LEU A 121 -16.63 10.93 1.52
N LEU A 122 -16.15 9.96 2.30
CA LEU A 122 -16.29 8.54 2.00
C LEU A 122 -17.07 7.79 3.07
N PRO A 123 -18.14 7.05 2.70
CA PRO A 123 -18.82 6.16 3.62
C PRO A 123 -17.91 4.99 3.99
N ALA A 124 -18.01 4.51 5.23
CA ALA A 124 -17.27 3.34 5.67
C ALA A 124 -17.58 2.13 4.78
N ILE A 125 -16.54 1.42 4.34
CA ILE A 125 -16.72 0.14 3.63
C ILE A 125 -17.44 -0.85 4.58
N PRO A 126 -18.38 -1.68 4.13
CA PRO A 126 -18.97 -2.72 4.98
C PRO A 126 -17.91 -3.73 5.45
N ALA A 127 -18.09 -4.32 6.63
CA ALA A 127 -17.08 -5.11 7.35
C ALA A 127 -16.73 -6.48 6.75
N GLY A 128 -17.23 -6.83 5.56
CA GLY A 128 -16.95 -8.11 4.92
C GLY A 128 -16.49 -7.94 3.47
N ARG A 129 -15.56 -8.82 3.04
CA ARG A 129 -15.37 -9.16 1.63
C ARG A 129 -16.68 -9.81 1.15
N GLY A 130 -17.68 -9.00 0.82
CA GLY A 130 -19.01 -9.47 0.48
C GLY A 130 -18.92 -10.51 -0.64
N ALA A 131 -19.32 -11.74 -0.33
CA ALA A 131 -19.49 -12.82 -1.28
C ALA A 131 -20.27 -12.33 -2.50
N ALA A 132 -19.61 -12.28 -3.65
CA ALA A 132 -20.27 -12.19 -4.94
C ALA A 132 -20.88 -13.56 -5.32
N SER A 133 -21.66 -14.19 -4.44
CA SER A 133 -22.54 -15.31 -4.81
C SER A 133 -23.94 -14.75 -5.06
N GLY A 134 -24.15 -14.18 -6.25
CA GLY A 134 -25.45 -13.60 -6.56
C GLY A 134 -25.55 -12.72 -7.80
N LEU A 135 -24.83 -13.00 -8.89
CA LEU A 135 -25.36 -12.71 -10.23
C LEU A 135 -25.69 -14.03 -10.91
N SER A 136 -26.77 -14.64 -10.43
CA SER A 136 -27.60 -15.50 -11.27
C SER A 136 -28.65 -14.60 -11.91
N SER A 137 -28.45 -14.26 -13.18
CA SER A 137 -29.48 -13.81 -14.11
C SER A 137 -29.26 -14.65 -15.36
N ARG A 138 -30.13 -15.63 -15.66
CA ARG A 138 -31.39 -15.44 -16.39
C ARG A 138 -31.21 -14.61 -17.65
#